data_AF-A0A4Q1ALA0-F1
#
_entry.id   AF-A0A4Q1ALA0-F1
#
_cell.length_a   1.000
_cell.length_b   1.000
_cell.length_c   1.000
_cell.angle_alpha   90.00
_cell.angle_beta   90.00
_cell.angle_gamma   90.00
#
_symmetry.space_group_name_H-M   'P 1'
#
loop_
_entity.id
_entity.type
_entity.pdbx_description
1 polymer ?
#
loop_
_entity_poly.entity_id
_entity_poly.type
_entity_poly.pdbx_seq_one_letter_code
_entity_poly.pdbx_strand_id
1 'polypeptide(L)'
;MRVIFLLFFCFLYLFAITPYNLENLKELNVKILNKKNEISKELEEKIKGDITAKLQELGVKTKSESYSNFLVQIKIDKINGIDFVRTALIISEDVSPLRDKDLEILAITYKKEDSFEAEDLQKDIYESVVKYLFEDFCEQYRAENTELK
;
A
#
# COMPACT_ATOMS: atom_id res chain seq x y z
N MET A 1 -40.16 -7.28 -4.72
CA MET A 1 -39.30 -8.00 -3.74
C MET A 1 -38.28 -8.93 -4.40
N ARG A 2 -38.65 -9.86 -5.30
CA ARG A 2 -37.67 -10.79 -5.94
C ARG A 2 -36.46 -10.09 -6.61
N VAL A 3 -36.69 -8.96 -7.27
CA VAL A 3 -35.62 -8.16 -7.93
C VAL A 3 -34.67 -7.53 -6.91
N ILE A 4 -35.16 -7.13 -5.73
CA ILE A 4 -34.34 -6.52 -4.67
C ILE A 4 -33.39 -7.56 -4.06
N PHE A 5 -33.87 -8.79 -3.85
CA PHE A 5 -33.02 -9.89 -3.39
C PHE A 5 -31.95 -10.27 -4.41
N LEU A 6 -32.28 -10.24 -5.71
CA LEU A 6 -31.30 -10.50 -6.76
C LEU A 6 -30.22 -9.40 -6.81
N LEU A 7 -30.61 -8.13 -6.68
CA LEU A 7 -29.68 -7.01 -6.60
C LEU A 7 -28.78 -7.09 -5.37
N PHE A 8 -29.32 -7.50 -4.22
CA PHE A 8 -28.54 -7.72 -2.99
C PHE A 8 -27.50 -8.83 -3.17
N PHE A 9 -27.87 -9.95 -3.81
CA PHE A 9 -26.92 -11.02 -4.12
C PHE A 9 -25.83 -10.58 -5.11
N CYS A 10 -26.18 -9.83 -6.16
CA CYS A 10 -25.17 -9.31 -7.11
C CYS A 10 -24.18 -8.33 -6.44
N PHE A 11 -24.63 -7.51 -5.48
CA PHE A 11 -23.75 -6.62 -4.73
C PHE A 11 -22.70 -7.35 -3.88
N LEU A 12 -23.02 -8.53 -3.35
CA LEU A 12 -22.07 -9.31 -2.55
C LEU A 12 -20.94 -9.92 -3.40
N TYR A 13 -21.17 -10.16 -4.70
CA TYR A 13 -20.16 -10.69 -5.61
C TYR A 13 -19.31 -9.62 -6.31
N LEU A 14 -19.66 -8.33 -6.17
CA LEU A 14 -18.91 -7.21 -6.76
C LEU A 14 -17.67 -6.80 -5.95
N PHE A 15 -17.44 -7.40 -4.79
CA PHE A 15 -16.28 -7.12 -3.92
C PHE A 15 -15.11 -8.10 -4.10
N ALA A 16 -15.12 -8.92 -5.15
CA ALA A 16 -14.06 -9.89 -5.36
C ALA A 16 -12.95 -9.31 -6.25
N ILE A 17 -11.76 -9.23 -5.65
CA ILE A 17 -10.45 -8.97 -6.25
C ILE A 17 -10.13 -7.46 -6.33
N THR A 18 -9.27 -7.01 -5.40
CA THR A 18 -8.52 -5.77 -5.61
C THR A 18 -7.76 -5.93 -6.93
N PRO A 19 -7.61 -4.89 -7.77
CA PRO A 19 -7.03 -5.04 -9.12
C PRO A 19 -5.54 -5.44 -9.12
N TYR A 20 -4.98 -5.73 -7.94
CA TYR A 20 -3.59 -5.98 -7.66
C TYR A 20 -3.45 -7.41 -7.15
N ASN A 21 -2.50 -8.16 -7.69
CA ASN A 21 -2.14 -9.49 -7.23
C ASN A 21 -0.82 -9.39 -6.45
N LEU A 22 -0.79 -9.91 -5.23
CA LEU A 22 0.36 -9.97 -4.32
C LEU A 22 0.93 -11.39 -4.19
N GLU A 23 0.46 -12.36 -4.98
CA GLU A 23 1.04 -13.69 -5.07
C GLU A 23 2.51 -13.63 -5.50
N ASN A 24 3.32 -14.55 -4.98
CA ASN A 24 4.74 -14.71 -5.31
C ASN A 24 5.64 -13.52 -4.95
N LEU A 25 5.12 -12.56 -4.20
CA LEU A 25 5.86 -11.39 -3.73
C LEU A 25 6.81 -11.77 -2.59
N LYS A 26 8.09 -11.98 -2.93
CA LYS A 26 9.10 -12.54 -2.01
C LYS A 26 9.96 -11.50 -1.30
N GLU A 27 10.05 -10.30 -1.87
CA GLU A 27 11.00 -9.28 -1.45
C GLU A 27 10.41 -7.88 -1.58
N LEU A 28 10.41 -7.13 -0.49
CA LEU A 28 9.94 -5.76 -0.42
C LEU A 28 10.92 -4.90 0.38
N ASN A 29 11.41 -3.83 -0.23
CA ASN A 29 12.32 -2.88 0.37
C ASN A 29 11.60 -1.55 0.57
N VAL A 30 11.33 -1.23 1.83
CA VAL A 30 10.50 -0.09 2.25
C VAL A 30 11.26 1.22 2.08
N LYS A 31 10.62 2.18 1.41
CA LYS A 31 11.10 3.55 1.27
C LYS A 31 9.98 4.55 1.51
N ILE A 32 10.21 5.47 2.44
CA ILE A 32 9.32 6.61 2.65
C ILE A 32 9.73 7.74 1.69
N LEU A 33 8.78 8.26 0.92
CA LEU A 33 9.00 9.31 -0.06
C LEU A 33 8.84 10.70 0.57
N ASN A 34 9.75 11.06 1.47
CA ASN A 34 9.72 12.33 2.20
C ASN A 34 10.57 13.45 1.53
N LYS A 35 10.41 13.69 0.22
CA LYS A 35 11.32 14.56 -0.56
C LYS A 35 11.35 16.03 -0.12
N LYS A 36 10.25 16.53 0.48
CA LYS A 36 10.15 17.92 0.95
C LYS A 36 10.26 18.05 2.47
N ASN A 37 10.66 16.99 3.18
CA ASN A 37 10.65 16.93 4.65
C ASN A 37 9.27 17.32 5.22
N GLU A 38 8.21 16.77 4.62
CA GLU A 38 6.83 17.04 5.02
C GLU A 38 6.50 16.40 6.37
N ILE A 39 7.19 15.31 6.72
CA ILE A 39 7.13 14.68 8.03
C ILE A 39 8.48 14.72 8.74
N SER A 40 8.45 14.60 10.06
CA SER A 40 9.66 14.51 10.88
C SER A 40 10.41 13.19 10.64
N LYS A 41 11.71 13.19 10.90
CA LYS A 41 12.55 12.00 10.75
C LYS A 41 12.14 10.89 11.70
N GLU A 42 11.72 11.26 12.91
CA GLU A 42 11.26 10.31 13.92
C GLU A 42 10.01 9.56 13.45
N LEU A 43 9.06 10.27 12.84
CA LEU A 43 7.88 9.65 12.26
C LEU A 43 8.22 8.77 11.05
N GLU A 44 9.12 9.24 10.18
CA GLU A 44 9.61 8.49 9.02
C GLU A 44 10.26 7.16 9.44
N GLU A 45 11.17 7.21 10.42
CA GLU A 45 11.86 6.04 10.97
C GLU A 45 10.88 5.08 11.66
N LYS A 46 9.91 5.61 12.41
CA LYS A 46 8.88 4.81 13.06
C LYS A 46 8.02 4.05 12.05
N ILE A 47 7.48 4.74 11.05
CA ILE A 47 6.67 4.12 9.99
C ILE A 47 7.49 3.05 9.26
N LYS A 48 8.72 3.38 8.86
CA LYS A 48 9.59 2.43 8.16
C LYS A 48 9.90 1.21 9.02
N GLY A 49 10.20 1.41 10.31
CA GLY A 49 10.50 0.35 11.26
C GLY A 49 9.34 -0.61 11.45
N ASP A 50 8.15 -0.10 11.72
CA ASP A 50 6.95 -0.91 11.99
C ASP A 50 6.54 -1.72 10.74
N ILE A 51 6.54 -1.10 9.56
CA ILE A 51 6.27 -1.79 8.29
C ILE A 51 7.30 -2.89 8.04
N THR A 52 8.59 -2.57 8.21
CA THR A 52 9.68 -3.52 7.94
C THR A 52 9.60 -4.73 8.89
N ALA A 53 9.38 -4.50 10.18
CA ALA A 53 9.27 -5.55 11.17
C ALA A 53 8.11 -6.51 10.83
N LYS A 54 6.94 -5.96 10.50
CA LYS A 54 5.76 -6.76 10.18
C LYS A 54 5.87 -7.48 8.83
N LEU A 55 6.52 -6.90 7.82
CA LEU A 55 6.85 -7.61 6.58
C LEU A 55 7.75 -8.82 6.84
N GLN A 56 8.73 -8.68 7.74
CA GLN A 56 9.59 -9.80 8.16
C GLN A 56 8.80 -10.90 8.89
N GLU A 57 7.83 -10.53 9.74
CA GLU A 57 6.91 -11.48 10.37
C GLU A 57 6.05 -12.24 9.35
N LEU A 58 5.69 -11.61 8.23
CA LEU A 58 5.01 -12.23 7.10
C LEU A 58 5.93 -13.09 6.20
N GLY A 59 7.22 -13.18 6.53
CA GLY A 59 8.21 -13.94 5.76
C GLY A 59 8.71 -13.23 4.49
N VAL A 60 8.39 -11.95 4.31
CA VAL A 60 8.88 -11.13 3.19
C VAL A 60 10.30 -10.69 3.47
N LYS A 61 11.20 -10.83 2.49
CA LYS A 61 12.58 -10.34 2.61
C LYS A 61 12.62 -8.82 2.45
N THR A 62 13.37 -8.13 3.31
CA THR A 62 13.43 -6.65 3.32
C THR A 62 14.86 -6.08 3.32
N LYS A 63 15.86 -6.89 2.96
CA LYS A 63 17.29 -6.54 3.07
C LYS A 63 18.03 -6.49 1.73
N SER A 64 17.34 -6.66 0.61
CA SER A 64 17.89 -6.40 -0.71
C SER A 64 17.92 -4.90 -0.95
N GLU A 65 18.96 -4.20 -0.50
CA GLU A 65 19.12 -2.77 -0.80
C GLU A 65 19.30 -2.46 -2.30
N SER A 66 19.26 -3.48 -3.17
CA SER A 66 19.39 -3.39 -4.62
C SER A 66 18.38 -2.44 -5.27
N TYR A 67 17.12 -2.43 -4.81
CA TYR A 67 16.09 -1.49 -5.27
C TYR A 67 14.92 -1.39 -4.28
N SER A 68 14.39 -0.17 -4.09
CA SER A 68 13.18 0.08 -3.29
C SER A 68 11.93 -0.11 -4.14
N ASN A 69 11.17 -1.16 -3.88
CA ASN A 69 9.92 -1.49 -4.55
C ASN A 69 8.68 -1.22 -3.69
N PHE A 70 8.80 -1.06 -2.37
CA PHE A 70 7.68 -0.75 -1.47
C PHE A 70 7.73 0.71 -1.03
N LEU A 71 6.93 1.55 -1.66
CA LEU A 71 7.00 3.00 -1.49
C LEU A 71 5.82 3.50 -0.65
N VAL A 72 6.13 4.29 0.38
CA VAL A 72 5.14 5.03 1.16
C VAL A 72 5.23 6.50 0.77
N GLN A 73 4.21 7.03 0.11
CA GLN A 73 4.10 8.45 -0.21
C GLN A 73 3.26 9.16 0.84
N ILE A 74 3.73 10.32 1.28
CA ILE A 74 2.98 11.24 2.15
C ILE A 74 3.06 12.60 1.47
N LYS A 75 1.90 13.25 1.32
CA LYS A 75 1.74 14.58 0.76
C LYS A 75 0.88 15.42 1.70
N ILE A 76 1.36 16.60 2.07
CA ILE A 76 0.64 17.52 2.95
C ILE A 76 0.44 18.86 2.23
N ASP A 77 -0.82 19.23 2.04
CA ASP A 77 -1.23 20.50 1.44
C ASP A 77 -1.94 21.35 2.49
N LYS A 78 -1.51 22.62 2.64
CA LYS A 78 -2.16 23.56 3.57
C LYS A 78 -3.24 24.35 2.85
N ILE A 79 -4.50 24.13 3.20
CA ILE A 79 -5.64 24.82 2.60
C ILE A 79 -6.38 25.58 3.70
N ASN A 80 -6.37 26.91 3.63
CA ASN A 80 -7.04 27.77 4.62
C ASN A 80 -6.65 27.49 6.08
N GLY A 81 -5.40 27.06 6.32
CA GLY A 81 -4.90 26.72 7.65
C GLY A 81 -5.20 25.27 8.10
N ILE A 82 -5.87 24.48 7.26
CA ILE A 82 -6.11 23.05 7.48
C ILE A 82 -5.00 22.26 6.78
N ASP A 83 -4.42 21.29 7.49
CA ASP A 83 -3.47 20.34 6.91
C ASP A 83 -4.25 19.19 6.25
N PHE A 84 -4.34 19.22 4.92
CA PHE A 84 -4.94 18.15 4.12
C PHE A 84 -3.85 17.16 3.71
N VAL A 85 -4.00 15.90 4.10
CA VAL A 85 -2.99 14.86 3.95
C VAL A 85 -3.44 13.83 2.93
N ARG A 86 -2.51 13.40 2.09
CA ARG A 86 -2.68 12.30 1.15
C ARG A 86 -1.56 11.29 1.35
N THR A 87 -1.92 10.06 1.70
CA THR A 87 -0.99 8.96 1.89
C THR A 87 -1.20 7.92 0.81
N ALA A 88 -0.13 7.23 0.41
CA ALA A 88 -0.22 6.12 -0.53
C ALA A 88 0.81 5.05 -0.20
N LEU A 89 0.38 3.79 -0.31
CA LEU A 89 1.24 2.62 -0.32
C LEU A 89 1.30 2.11 -1.76
N ILE A 90 2.51 1.99 -2.31
CA ILE A 90 2.75 1.66 -3.71
C ILE A 90 3.77 0.52 -3.79
N ILE A 91 3.49 -0.48 -4.62
CA ILE A 91 4.48 -1.48 -5.03
C ILE A 91 4.85 -1.23 -6.48
N SER A 92 6.15 -1.16 -6.74
CA SER A 92 6.73 -0.94 -8.07
C SER A 92 7.66 -2.09 -8.42
N GLU A 93 7.36 -2.81 -9.50
CA GLU A 93 8.08 -4.01 -9.92
C GLU A 93 8.46 -3.94 -11.39
N ASP A 94 9.56 -4.60 -11.75
CA ASP A 94 9.89 -4.86 -13.14
C ASP A 94 8.95 -5.94 -13.67
N VAL A 95 8.24 -5.62 -14.76
CA VAL A 95 7.28 -6.52 -15.40
C VAL A 95 7.57 -6.66 -16.89
N SER A 96 7.34 -7.87 -17.39
CA SER A 96 7.43 -8.20 -18.82
C SER A 96 6.03 -8.51 -19.36
N PRO A 97 5.27 -7.49 -19.83
CA PRO A 97 3.92 -7.70 -20.32
C PRO A 97 3.92 -8.59 -21.56
N LEU A 98 2.91 -9.45 -21.67
CA LEU A 98 2.70 -10.30 -22.84
C LEU A 98 2.31 -9.43 -24.06
N ARG A 99 3.27 -9.19 -24.96
CA ARG A 99 3.10 -8.38 -26.18
C ARG A 99 3.92 -8.98 -27.32
N ASP A 100 3.64 -8.55 -28.55
CA ASP A 100 4.37 -8.97 -29.76
C ASP A 100 5.88 -8.64 -29.73
N LYS A 101 6.32 -7.80 -28.80
CA LYS A 101 7.73 -7.48 -28.56
C LYS A 101 8.04 -7.62 -27.08
N ASP A 102 9.20 -8.21 -26.80
CA ASP A 102 9.76 -8.25 -25.45
C ASP A 102 10.07 -6.83 -24.98
N LEU A 103 9.50 -6.47 -23.84
CA LEU A 103 9.67 -5.17 -23.22
C LEU A 103 9.72 -5.38 -21.70
N GLU A 104 10.77 -4.91 -21.06
CA GLU A 104 10.83 -4.80 -19.60
C GLU A 104 10.44 -3.38 -19.21
N ILE A 105 9.43 -3.24 -18.35
CA ILE A 105 8.99 -1.95 -17.82
C ILE A 105 8.90 -1.99 -16.31
N LEU A 106 9.16 -0.86 -15.68
CA LEU A 106 8.78 -0.65 -14.30
C LEU A 106 7.28 -0.33 -14.24
N ALA A 107 6.49 -1.12 -13.51
CA ALA A 107 5.06 -0.93 -13.35
C ALA A 107 4.67 -0.80 -11.87
N ILE A 108 3.59 -0.07 -11.62
CA ILE A 108 2.92 -0.05 -10.32
C ILE A 108 1.98 -1.26 -10.27
N THR A 109 2.32 -2.24 -9.45
CA THR A 109 1.60 -3.52 -9.31
C THR A 109 0.70 -3.56 -8.07
N TYR A 110 0.83 -2.59 -7.17
CA TYR A 110 -0.10 -2.33 -6.09
C TYR A 110 -0.16 -0.83 -5.79
N LYS A 111 -1.35 -0.30 -5.53
CA LYS A 111 -1.53 1.06 -5.04
C LYS A 111 -2.78 1.17 -4.18
N LYS A 112 -2.61 1.59 -2.94
CA LYS A 112 -3.72 2.00 -2.08
C LYS A 112 -3.47 3.39 -1.54
N GLU A 113 -4.51 4.21 -1.51
CA GLU A 113 -4.43 5.63 -1.15
C GLU A 113 -5.46 5.94 -0.06
N ASP A 114 -5.12 6.95 0.74
CA ASP A 114 -6.02 7.55 1.71
C ASP A 114 -5.83 9.08 1.70
N SER A 115 -6.89 9.81 2.04
CA SER A 115 -6.91 11.27 2.00
C SER A 115 -7.82 11.81 3.08
N PHE A 116 -7.30 12.70 3.92
CA PHE A 116 -7.99 13.16 5.12
C PHE A 116 -7.52 14.55 5.54
N GLU A 117 -8.36 15.23 6.32
CA GLU A 117 -7.98 16.42 7.08
C GLU A 117 -7.35 15.95 8.40
N ALA A 118 -6.17 16.46 8.73
CA ALA A 118 -5.46 16.06 9.95
C ALA A 118 -5.77 17.00 11.12
N GLU A 119 -6.16 16.41 12.25
CA GLU A 119 -6.28 17.11 13.54
C GLU A 119 -4.97 17.00 14.32
N ASP A 120 -4.35 15.81 14.32
CA ASP A 120 -3.00 15.54 14.83
C ASP A 120 -2.17 14.95 13.70
N LEU A 121 -1.41 15.82 13.03
CA LEU A 121 -0.68 15.48 11.82
C LEU A 121 0.17 14.21 11.94
N GLN A 122 0.91 14.04 13.04
CA GLN A 122 1.81 12.90 13.18
C GLN A 122 1.04 11.62 13.46
N LYS A 123 0.03 11.70 14.34
CA LYS A 123 -0.79 10.55 14.70
C LYS A 123 -1.62 10.10 13.49
N ASP A 124 -2.28 11.02 12.81
CA ASP A 124 -3.22 10.71 11.73
C ASP A 124 -2.47 10.12 10.51
N ILE A 125 -1.28 10.64 10.18
CA ILE A 125 -0.39 10.03 9.18
C ILE A 125 -0.01 8.61 9.56
N TYR A 126 0.39 8.38 10.82
CA TYR A 126 0.77 7.04 11.29
C TYR A 126 -0.41 6.07 11.21
N GLU A 127 -1.61 6.48 11.64
CA GLU A 127 -2.81 5.66 11.60
C GLU A 127 -3.22 5.31 10.17
N SER A 128 -3.23 6.30 9.28
CA SER A 128 -3.50 6.10 7.86
C SER A 128 -2.51 5.12 7.22
N VAL A 129 -1.21 5.32 7.40
CA VAL A 129 -0.20 4.49 6.75
C VAL A 129 -0.12 3.09 7.38
N VAL A 130 0.05 3.00 8.70
CA VAL A 130 0.38 1.74 9.37
C VAL A 130 -0.86 0.95 9.73
N LYS A 131 -1.87 1.59 10.33
CA LYS A 131 -3.05 0.89 10.86
C LYS A 131 -4.14 0.66 9.83
N TYR A 132 -4.12 1.41 8.72
CA TYR A 132 -5.13 1.28 7.66
C TYR A 132 -4.56 0.73 6.36
N LEU A 133 -3.72 1.50 5.65
CA LEU A 133 -3.21 1.09 4.33
C LEU A 133 -2.35 -0.17 4.39
N PHE A 134 -1.47 -0.27 5.38
CA PHE A 134 -0.56 -1.40 5.51
C PHE A 134 -1.23 -2.63 6.14
N GLU A 135 -2.16 -2.48 7.08
CA GLU A 135 -2.95 -3.61 7.57
C GLU A 135 -3.74 -4.28 6.44
N ASP A 136 -4.39 -3.49 5.59
CA ASP A 136 -5.13 -4.02 4.44
C ASP A 136 -4.22 -4.75 3.45
N PHE A 137 -3.03 -4.19 3.17
CA PHE A 137 -2.01 -4.89 2.41
C PHE A 137 -1.64 -6.24 3.05
N CYS A 138 -1.47 -6.29 4.37
CA CYS A 138 -1.13 -7.50 5.10
C CYS A 138 -2.26 -8.55 5.05
N GLU A 139 -3.51 -8.11 5.15
CA GLU A 139 -4.68 -8.98 5.01
C GLU A 139 -4.76 -9.59 3.62
N GLN A 140 -4.64 -8.76 2.57
CA GLN A 140 -4.61 -9.23 1.19
C GLN A 140 -3.44 -10.19 0.95
N TYR A 141 -2.23 -9.82 1.36
CA TYR A 141 -1.04 -10.65 1.19
C TYR A 141 -1.20 -12.03 1.83
N ARG A 142 -1.78 -12.09 3.05
CA ARG A 142 -2.05 -13.37 3.72
C ARG A 142 -3.09 -14.19 2.97
N ALA A 143 -4.19 -13.59 2.54
CA ALA A 143 -5.24 -14.29 1.80
C ALA A 143 -4.68 -14.96 0.54
N GLU A 144 -3.86 -14.24 -0.23
CA GLU A 144 -3.32 -14.71 -1.51
C GLU A 144 -2.14 -15.69 -1.35
N ASN A 145 -1.34 -15.57 -0.28
CA ASN A 145 -0.13 -16.40 -0.12
C ASN A 145 -0.26 -17.52 0.93
N THR A 146 -1.34 -17.56 1.72
CA THR A 146 -1.56 -18.58 2.77
C THR A 146 -2.63 -19.60 2.40
N GLU A 147 -3.66 -19.22 1.63
CA GLU A 147 -4.75 -20.15 1.27
C GLU A 147 -4.44 -21.10 0.10
N LEU A 148 -3.23 -21.03 -0.48
CA LEU A 148 -2.77 -21.89 -1.59
C LEU A 148 -1.82 -23.03 -1.18
N LYS A 149 -1.83 -23.45 0.10
CA LYS A 149 -1.11 -24.67 0.55
C LYS A 149 -2.02 -25.88 0.71
#